data_AF-A0A9X4FQZ8-F1
#
_entry.id   AF-A0A9X4FQZ8-F1
#
_cell.length_a   1.000
_cell.length_b   1.000
_cell.length_c   1.000
_cell.angle_alpha   90.00
_cell.angle_beta   90.00
_cell.angle_gamma   90.00
#
_symmetry.space_group_name_H-M   'P 1'
#
loop_
_entity.id
_entity.type
_entity.pdbx_description
1 polymer ?
#
loop_
_entity_poly.entity_id
_entity_poly.type
_entity_poly.pdbx_seq_one_letter_code
_entity_poly.pdbx_strand_id
1 'polypeptide(L)'
;EEYKRRLSELKKSPLDQKSALLETQEDKLKRGIARLIDSYAQEYIDQEEFEPRIKAMKQNLKMVEEQKKKIFDQKKLTQELTLVVTNLEGFSSSINSSLNNADWLTKRDIIRTLVKRIEINFEDANIVFRVKELPDSFHMEKNQCSQCCCRGRETFLGLAIKLCKSNKFLYLRPKFCYSQVLII
;
A
#
# COMPACT_ATOMS: atom_id res chain seq x y z
N GLU A 1 3.67 38.37 -7.55
CA GLU A 1 2.68 37.26 -7.59
C GLU A 1 3.13 36.08 -8.46
N GLU A 2 3.71 36.34 -9.63
CA GLU A 2 4.25 35.32 -10.56
C GLU A 2 5.20 34.28 -9.92
N TYR A 3 6.12 34.69 -9.04
CA TYR A 3 7.04 33.76 -8.35
C TYR A 3 6.30 32.69 -7.52
N LYS A 4 5.25 33.08 -6.79
CA LYS A 4 4.43 32.15 -5.97
C LYS A 4 3.66 31.17 -6.87
N ARG A 5 3.24 31.63 -8.05
CA ARG A 5 2.53 30.82 -9.05
C ARG A 5 3.44 29.75 -9.66
N ARG A 6 4.68 30.10 -10.00
CA ARG A 6 5.68 29.12 -10.48
C ARG A 6 6.04 28.09 -9.42
N LEU A 7 6.18 28.51 -8.17
CA LEU A 7 6.43 27.61 -7.04
C LEU A 7 5.27 26.63 -6.78
N SER A 8 4.02 27.07 -6.98
CA SER A 8 2.86 26.18 -6.84
C SER A 8 2.72 25.23 -8.04
N GLU A 9 3.10 25.65 -9.24
CA GLU A 9 3.15 24.78 -10.43
C GLU A 9 4.24 23.71 -10.33
N LEU A 10 5.41 24.04 -9.78
CA LEU A 10 6.49 23.09 -9.49
C LEU A 10 6.10 21.99 -8.49
N LYS A 11 5.16 22.29 -7.58
CA LYS A 11 4.68 21.36 -6.55
C LYS A 11 3.55 20.44 -7.02
N LYS A 12 2.94 20.70 -8.19
CA LYS A 12 1.80 19.92 -8.68
C LYS A 12 2.27 18.57 -9.21
N SER A 13 1.69 17.51 -8.65
CA SER A 13 1.82 16.16 -9.20
C SER A 13 1.25 16.11 -10.63
N PRO A 14 1.73 15.21 -11.51
CA PRO A 14 1.09 14.96 -12.80
C PRO A 14 -0.43 14.70 -12.69
N LEU A 15 -0.87 14.08 -11.58
CA LEU A 15 -2.30 13.88 -11.30
C LEU A 15 -3.05 15.19 -10.98
N ASP A 16 -2.39 16.18 -10.37
CA ASP A 16 -2.97 17.51 -10.10
C ASP A 16 -3.16 18.31 -11.38
N GLN A 17 -2.18 18.23 -12.29
CA GLN A 17 -2.26 18.86 -13.60
C GLN A 17 -3.39 18.23 -14.44
N LYS A 18 -3.49 16.89 -14.41
CA LYS A 18 -4.57 16.16 -15.09
C LYS A 18 -5.95 16.49 -14.51
N SER A 19 -6.10 16.58 -13.19
CA SER A 19 -7.39 16.96 -12.58
C SER A 19 -7.80 18.39 -12.96
N ALA A 20 -6.85 19.33 -12.96
CA ALA A 20 -7.11 20.72 -13.36
C ALA A 20 -7.53 20.82 -14.84
N LEU A 21 -6.91 20.02 -15.72
CA LEU A 21 -7.32 19.96 -17.13
C LEU A 21 -8.75 19.43 -17.26
N LEU A 22 -9.10 18.35 -16.57
CA LEU A 22 -10.45 17.78 -16.60
C LEU A 22 -11.50 18.76 -16.03
N GLU A 23 -11.17 19.52 -14.99
CA GLU A 23 -12.02 20.60 -14.47
C GLU A 23 -12.33 21.65 -15.55
N THR A 24 -11.30 22.13 -16.26
CA THR A 24 -11.54 23.09 -17.35
C THR A 24 -12.37 22.51 -18.49
N GLN A 25 -12.25 21.21 -18.77
CA GLN A 25 -13.06 20.53 -19.78
C GLN A 25 -14.51 20.38 -19.34
N GLU A 26 -14.75 19.97 -18.08
CA GLU A 26 -16.07 19.87 -17.47
C GLU A 26 -16.80 21.22 -17.53
N ASP A 27 -16.13 22.28 -17.13
CA ASP A 27 -16.66 23.65 -17.15
C ASP A 27 -17.02 24.11 -18.58
N LYS A 28 -16.18 23.78 -19.56
CA LYS A 28 -16.46 24.07 -20.97
C LYS A 28 -17.69 23.31 -21.46
N LEU A 29 -17.81 22.03 -21.11
CA LEU A 29 -18.97 21.20 -21.47
C LEU A 29 -20.25 21.70 -20.81
N LYS A 30 -20.22 22.04 -19.51
CA LYS A 30 -21.36 22.61 -18.78
C LYS A 30 -21.85 23.91 -19.40
N ARG A 31 -20.93 24.84 -19.71
CA ARG A 31 -21.26 26.09 -20.40
C ARG A 31 -21.79 25.84 -21.82
N GLY A 32 -21.21 24.90 -22.55
CA GLY A 32 -21.67 24.54 -23.89
C GLY A 32 -23.08 23.94 -23.88
N ILE A 33 -23.38 23.06 -22.91
CA ILE A 33 -24.71 22.50 -22.68
C ILE A 33 -25.73 23.61 -22.37
N ALA A 34 -25.39 24.53 -21.46
CA ALA A 34 -26.28 25.64 -21.12
C ALA A 34 -26.63 26.48 -22.35
N ARG A 35 -25.62 26.85 -23.16
CA ARG A 35 -25.83 27.61 -24.40
C ARG A 35 -26.68 26.86 -25.43
N LEU A 36 -26.49 25.53 -25.54
CA LEU A 36 -27.27 24.70 -26.45
C LEU A 36 -28.75 24.66 -26.02
N ILE A 37 -29.00 24.60 -24.71
CA ILE A 37 -30.36 24.68 -24.15
C ILE A 37 -30.98 26.04 -24.44
N ASP A 38 -30.24 27.13 -24.24
CA ASP A 38 -30.74 28.49 -24.50
C ASP A 38 -31.08 28.68 -25.99
N SER A 39 -30.26 28.17 -26.92
CA SER A 39 -30.54 28.24 -28.36
C SER A 39 -31.78 27.45 -28.77
N TYR A 40 -32.02 26.29 -28.15
CA TYR A 40 -33.25 25.51 -28.38
C TYR A 40 -34.48 26.23 -27.80
N ALA A 41 -34.36 26.80 -26.60
CA ALA A 41 -35.45 27.56 -25.97
C ALA A 41 -35.83 28.83 -26.74
N GLN A 42 -34.90 29.38 -27.53
CA GLN A 42 -35.13 30.52 -28.43
C GLN A 42 -35.57 30.11 -29.84
N GLU A 43 -35.84 28.80 -30.07
CA GLU A 43 -36.27 28.24 -31.36
C GLU A 43 -35.26 28.48 -32.51
N TYR A 44 -33.98 28.70 -32.20
CA TYR A 44 -32.93 28.84 -33.22
C TYR A 44 -32.45 27.51 -33.79
N ILE A 45 -32.79 26.40 -33.13
CA ILE A 45 -32.46 25.04 -33.57
C ILE A 45 -33.67 24.15 -33.34
N ASP A 46 -33.89 23.22 -34.27
CA ASP A 46 -34.97 22.25 -34.17
C ASP A 46 -34.64 21.12 -33.19
N GLN A 47 -35.68 20.43 -32.72
CA GLN A 47 -35.55 19.31 -31.78
C GLN A 47 -34.68 18.18 -32.35
N GLU A 48 -34.79 17.92 -33.66
CA GLU A 48 -34.04 16.87 -34.36
C GLU A 48 -32.52 17.14 -34.36
N GLU A 49 -32.11 18.40 -34.34
CA GLU A 49 -30.70 18.80 -34.19
C GLU A 49 -30.25 18.86 -32.73
N PHE A 50 -31.14 19.29 -31.83
CA PHE A 50 -30.84 19.48 -30.42
C PHE A 50 -30.58 18.15 -29.70
N GLU A 51 -31.49 17.19 -29.81
CA GLU A 51 -31.47 15.91 -29.09
C GLU A 51 -30.17 15.11 -29.26
N PRO A 52 -29.65 14.85 -30.48
CA PRO A 52 -28.41 14.11 -30.64
C PRO A 52 -27.21 14.88 -30.04
N ARG A 53 -27.19 16.22 -30.16
CA ARG A 53 -26.10 17.05 -29.65
C ARG A 53 -26.08 17.10 -28.12
N ILE A 54 -27.23 17.35 -27.48
CA ILE A 54 -27.32 17.40 -26.00
C ILE A 54 -26.99 16.03 -25.39
N LYS A 55 -27.42 14.93 -26.03
CA LYS A 55 -27.10 13.57 -25.60
C LYS A 55 -25.60 13.31 -25.64
N ALA A 56 -24.94 13.63 -26.75
CA ALA A 56 -23.49 13.47 -26.89
C ALA A 56 -22.72 14.33 -25.87
N MET A 57 -23.10 15.59 -25.67
CA MET A 57 -22.44 16.47 -24.69
C MET A 57 -22.61 15.98 -23.25
N LYS A 58 -23.81 15.52 -22.88
CA LYS A 58 -24.07 14.93 -21.56
C LYS A 58 -23.29 13.62 -21.34
N GLN A 59 -23.16 12.79 -22.37
CA GLN A 59 -22.33 11.58 -22.32
C GLN A 59 -20.85 11.93 -22.09
N ASN A 60 -20.33 12.91 -22.83
CA ASN A 60 -18.96 13.39 -22.64
C ASN A 60 -18.73 13.98 -21.25
N LEU A 61 -19.72 14.73 -20.73
CA LEU A 61 -19.65 15.27 -19.36
C LEU A 61 -19.54 14.15 -18.32
N LYS A 62 -20.38 13.11 -18.42
CA LYS A 62 -20.30 11.93 -17.54
C LYS A 62 -18.93 11.26 -17.60
N MET A 63 -18.35 11.11 -18.79
CA MET A 63 -17.01 10.52 -18.93
C MET A 63 -15.93 11.36 -18.23
N VAL A 64 -15.99 12.69 -18.35
CA VAL A 64 -15.04 13.60 -17.66
C VAL A 64 -15.21 13.52 -16.15
N GLU A 65 -16.46 13.51 -15.65
CA GLU A 65 -16.77 13.37 -14.22
C GLU A 65 -16.26 12.03 -13.65
N GLU A 66 -16.44 10.93 -14.38
CA GLU A 66 -15.91 9.61 -13.99
C GLU A 66 -14.37 9.59 -13.96
N GLN A 67 -13.71 10.23 -14.92
CA GLN A 67 -12.25 10.35 -14.92
C GLN A 67 -11.74 11.17 -13.73
N LYS A 68 -12.43 12.27 -13.39
CA LYS A 68 -12.11 13.06 -12.19
C LYS A 68 -12.27 12.24 -10.92
N LYS A 69 -13.36 11.48 -10.81
CA LYS A 69 -13.60 10.59 -9.67
C LYS A 69 -12.48 9.56 -9.51
N LYS A 70 -12.05 8.92 -10.61
CA LYS A 70 -10.92 7.97 -10.57
C LYS A 70 -9.63 8.61 -10.06
N ILE A 71 -9.31 9.83 -10.49
CA ILE A 71 -8.12 10.56 -10.00
C ILE A 71 -8.26 10.90 -8.52
N PHE A 72 -9.46 11.31 -8.08
CA PHE A 72 -9.73 11.60 -6.68
C PHE A 72 -9.55 10.36 -5.80
N ASP A 73 -10.15 9.23 -6.18
CA ASP A 73 -10.04 7.97 -5.47
C ASP A 73 -8.58 7.49 -5.40
N GLN A 74 -7.83 7.64 -6.51
CA GLN A 74 -6.40 7.33 -6.54
C GLN A 74 -5.60 8.22 -5.57
N LYS A 75 -5.86 9.53 -5.55
CA LYS A 75 -5.20 10.45 -4.61
C LYS A 75 -5.49 10.07 -3.17
N LYS A 76 -6.75 9.76 -2.85
CA LYS A 76 -7.16 9.33 -1.51
C LYS A 76 -6.38 8.08 -1.07
N LEU A 77 -6.33 7.05 -1.90
CA LEU A 77 -5.55 5.84 -1.62
C LEU A 77 -4.06 6.14 -1.40
N THR A 78 -3.46 6.99 -2.23
CA THR A 78 -2.04 7.35 -2.05
C THR A 78 -1.79 8.10 -0.74
N GLN A 79 -2.72 8.96 -0.31
CA GLN A 79 -2.61 9.66 0.97
C GLN A 79 -2.72 8.69 2.16
N GLU A 80 -3.69 7.77 2.12
CA GLU A 80 -3.85 6.73 3.15
C GLU A 80 -2.59 5.87 3.27
N LEU A 81 -2.04 5.40 2.16
CA LEU A 81 -0.79 4.64 2.15
C LEU A 81 0.40 5.45 2.67
N THR A 82 0.51 6.73 2.28
CA THR A 82 1.57 7.60 2.76
C THR A 82 1.51 7.75 4.28
N LEU A 83 0.32 7.93 4.86
CA LEU A 83 0.15 8.02 6.31
C LEU A 83 0.61 6.73 7.01
N VAL A 84 0.24 5.57 6.49
CA VAL A 84 0.68 4.28 7.05
C VAL A 84 2.20 4.15 7.01
N VAL A 85 2.81 4.45 5.86
CA VAL A 85 4.27 4.37 5.70
C VAL A 85 4.98 5.35 6.62
N THR A 86 4.58 6.61 6.65
CA THR A 86 5.19 7.64 7.51
C THR A 86 5.05 7.29 9.00
N ASN A 87 3.91 6.74 9.42
CA ASN A 87 3.73 6.27 10.79
C ASN A 87 4.66 5.10 11.12
N LEU A 88 4.82 4.13 10.20
CA LEU A 88 5.75 3.02 10.38
C LEU A 88 7.20 3.48 10.41
N GLU A 89 7.59 4.43 9.56
CA GLU A 89 8.93 5.04 9.57
C GLU A 89 9.20 5.78 10.88
N GLY A 90 8.22 6.55 11.36
CA GLY A 90 8.30 7.25 12.64
C GLY A 90 8.42 6.29 13.82
N PHE A 91 7.62 5.22 13.83
CA PHE A 91 7.70 4.16 14.83
C PHE A 91 9.05 3.44 14.80
N SER A 92 9.52 3.02 13.63
CA SER A 92 10.83 2.37 13.45
C SER A 92 11.97 3.26 13.92
N SER A 93 11.94 4.54 13.54
CA SER A 93 12.92 5.52 13.98
C SER A 93 12.91 5.69 15.49
N SER A 94 11.72 5.79 16.11
CA SER A 94 11.58 5.89 17.55
C SER A 94 12.10 4.63 18.27
N ILE A 95 11.79 3.43 17.77
CA ILE A 95 12.32 2.17 18.32
C ILE A 95 13.84 2.16 18.24
N ASN A 96 14.40 2.50 17.07
CA ASN A 96 15.84 2.47 16.87
C ASN A 96 16.55 3.45 17.82
N SER A 97 16.03 4.67 17.96
CA SER A 97 16.54 5.65 18.93
C SER A 97 16.46 5.13 20.37
N SER A 98 15.31 4.57 20.78
CA SER A 98 15.13 4.02 22.13
C SER A 98 16.06 2.84 22.41
N LEU A 99 16.22 1.91 21.45
CA LEU A 99 17.13 0.78 21.56
C LEU A 99 18.60 1.22 21.61
N ASN A 100 19.00 2.21 20.82
CA ASN A 100 20.37 2.72 20.86
C ASN A 100 20.72 3.32 22.23
N ASN A 101 19.77 4.07 22.81
CA ASN A 101 19.95 4.75 24.10
C ASN A 101 19.68 3.86 25.34
N ALA A 102 19.11 2.67 25.17
CA ALA A 102 18.85 1.74 26.26
C ALA A 102 20.14 1.22 26.91
N ASP A 103 20.09 1.00 28.21
CA ASP A 103 21.17 0.40 28.98
C ASP A 103 21.31 -1.11 28.69
N TRP A 104 22.44 -1.69 29.09
CA TRP A 104 22.77 -3.09 28.79
C TRP A 104 21.74 -4.08 29.34
N LEU A 105 21.22 -3.85 30.55
CA LEU A 105 20.25 -4.74 31.18
C LEU A 105 18.94 -4.77 30.37
N THR A 106 18.41 -3.60 30.01
CA THR A 106 17.21 -3.47 29.18
C THR A 106 17.40 -4.11 27.79
N LYS A 107 18.55 -3.87 27.13
CA LYS A 107 18.88 -4.51 25.84
C LYS A 107 18.85 -6.04 25.96
N ARG A 108 19.45 -6.57 27.02
CA ARG A 108 19.49 -8.02 27.27
C ARG A 108 18.10 -8.59 27.52
N ASP A 109 17.26 -7.91 28.29
CA ASP A 109 15.92 -8.39 28.61
C ASP A 109 14.97 -8.32 27.40
N ILE A 110 15.15 -7.33 26.52
CA ILE A 110 14.48 -7.28 25.21
C ILE A 110 14.88 -8.49 24.36
N ILE A 111 16.17 -8.82 24.25
CA ILE A 111 16.66 -9.99 23.51
C ILE A 111 16.05 -11.28 24.07
N ARG A 112 16.03 -11.45 25.40
CA ARG A 112 15.41 -12.63 26.05
C ARG A 112 13.92 -12.76 25.77
N THR A 113 13.24 -11.63 25.65
CA THR A 113 11.80 -11.60 25.37
C THR A 113 11.50 -11.95 23.92
N LEU A 114 12.31 -11.44 22.98
CA LEU A 114 12.06 -11.57 21.54
C LEU A 114 12.68 -12.83 20.92
N VAL A 115 13.79 -13.34 21.46
CA VAL A 115 14.53 -14.46 20.86
C VAL A 115 14.08 -15.77 21.51
N LYS A 116 13.74 -16.75 20.66
CA LYS A 116 13.41 -18.12 21.07
C LYS A 116 14.69 -18.94 21.27
N ARG A 117 15.61 -18.86 20.32
CA ARG A 117 16.94 -19.51 20.38
C ARG A 117 17.90 -18.88 19.37
N ILE A 118 19.18 -19.09 19.59
CA ILE A 118 20.24 -18.76 18.62
C ILE A 118 20.93 -20.06 18.22
N GLU A 119 20.98 -20.31 16.91
CA GLU A 119 21.65 -21.45 16.30
C GLU A 119 22.98 -20.96 15.72
N ILE A 120 24.09 -21.46 16.26
CA ILE A 120 25.44 -21.07 15.82
C ILE A 120 25.99 -22.16 14.90
N ASN A 121 26.33 -21.77 13.66
CA ASN A 121 26.98 -22.63 12.67
C ASN A 121 28.42 -22.15 12.42
N PHE A 122 29.14 -22.85 11.55
CA PHE A 122 30.54 -22.55 11.23
C PHE A 122 30.76 -21.19 10.54
N GLU A 123 29.80 -20.74 9.72
CA GLU A 123 29.94 -19.50 8.92
C GLU A 123 28.94 -18.41 9.32
N ASP A 124 27.86 -18.78 10.01
CA ASP A 124 26.72 -17.91 10.29
C ASP A 124 26.05 -18.20 11.63
N ALA A 125 25.34 -17.19 12.15
CA ALA A 125 24.48 -17.32 13.32
C ALA A 125 23.03 -17.06 12.90
N ASN A 126 22.13 -18.00 13.21
CA ASN A 126 20.71 -17.91 12.92
C ASN A 126 19.93 -17.58 14.19
N ILE A 127 19.20 -16.47 14.18
CA ILE A 127 18.38 -16.01 15.32
C ILE A 127 16.93 -16.39 15.06
N VAL A 128 16.37 -17.24 15.91
CA VAL A 128 14.98 -17.66 15.83
C VAL A 128 14.15 -16.81 16.79
N PHE A 129 13.24 -16.01 16.26
CA PHE A 129 12.39 -15.10 17.05
C PHE A 129 11.13 -15.78 17.59
N ARG A 130 10.58 -15.22 18.68
CA ARG A 130 9.25 -15.53 19.21
C ARG A 130 8.22 -14.68 18.47
N VAL A 131 7.74 -15.16 17.33
CA VAL A 131 6.60 -14.55 16.63
C VAL A 131 5.34 -15.29 17.07
N LYS A 132 4.37 -14.59 17.65
CA LYS A 132 3.02 -15.13 17.80
C LYS A 132 2.39 -15.12 16.42
N GLU A 133 1.98 -16.28 15.93
CA GLU A 133 1.15 -16.36 14.73
C GLU A 133 -0.08 -15.48 14.98
N LEU A 134 -0.30 -14.48 14.12
CA LEU A 134 -1.55 -13.72 14.19
C LEU A 134 -2.69 -14.70 13.88
N PRO A 135 -3.85 -14.58 14.56
CA PRO A 135 -4.98 -15.45 14.28
C PRO A 135 -5.32 -15.34 12.79
N ASP A 136 -5.37 -16.51 12.16
CA ASP A 136 -5.48 -16.69 10.72
C ASP A 136 -6.90 -16.31 10.25
N SER A 137 -7.22 -15.01 10.21
CA SER A 137 -8.50 -14.51 9.69
C SER A 137 -8.47 -14.34 8.16
N PHE A 138 -7.69 -15.16 7.46
CA PHE A 138 -7.68 -15.27 6.00
C PHE A 138 -7.69 -16.73 5.54
N HIS A 139 -8.52 -17.57 6.17
CA HIS A 139 -8.87 -18.87 5.60
C HIS A 139 -9.87 -18.68 4.44
N MET A 140 -9.37 -18.60 3.20
CA MET A 140 -10.15 -19.07 2.05
C MET A 140 -10.21 -20.60 2.13
N GLU A 141 -11.43 -21.12 2.11
CA GLU A 141 -11.77 -22.54 2.19
C GLU A 141 -10.86 -23.42 1.31
N LYS A 142 -10.08 -24.28 1.96
CA LYS A 142 -9.67 -25.55 1.34
C LYS A 142 -10.18 -26.69 2.20
N ASN A 143 -11.14 -27.38 1.60
CA ASN A 143 -11.82 -28.55 2.10
C ASN A 143 -10.89 -29.59 2.75
N GLN A 144 -11.27 -29.94 3.97
CA GLN A 144 -11.38 -31.29 4.54
C GLN A 144 -10.21 -32.28 4.30
N CYS A 145 -9.48 -32.54 5.38
CA CYS A 145 -9.04 -33.91 5.68
C CYS A 145 -9.62 -34.29 7.04
N SER A 146 -10.73 -35.04 7.01
CA SER A 146 -11.28 -35.70 8.19
C SER A 146 -10.36 -36.86 8.56
N GLN A 147 -9.96 -36.90 9.83
CA GLN A 147 -9.14 -37.92 10.49
C GLN A 147 -7.63 -37.86 10.22
N CYS A 148 -6.92 -37.23 11.16
CA CYS A 148 -5.67 -37.77 11.66
C CYS A 148 -5.42 -37.34 13.12
N CYS A 149 -5.22 -38.30 14.01
CA CYS A 149 -4.95 -38.09 15.44
C CYS A 149 -3.57 -37.44 15.65
N CYS A 150 -3.50 -36.10 15.72
CA CYS A 150 -2.26 -35.39 16.08
C CYS A 150 -2.08 -35.31 17.60
N ARG A 151 -1.59 -36.38 18.21
CA ARG A 151 -0.74 -36.27 19.41
C ARG A 151 0.58 -35.62 18.98
N GLY A 152 0.76 -34.35 19.33
CA GLY A 152 2.05 -33.65 19.41
C GLY A 152 2.91 -33.65 18.14
N ARG A 153 2.75 -32.62 17.30
CA ARG A 153 3.81 -32.08 16.44
C ARG A 153 3.38 -30.74 15.85
N GLU A 154 3.88 -29.65 16.42
CA GLU A 154 3.72 -28.30 15.87
C GLU A 154 4.44 -28.25 14.52
N THR A 155 3.66 -28.06 13.46
CA THR A 155 4.17 -27.83 12.11
C THR A 155 4.79 -26.44 12.05
N PHE A 156 6.11 -26.39 12.20
CA PHE A 156 6.94 -25.21 12.04
C PHE A 156 6.85 -24.69 10.59
N LEU A 157 6.11 -23.61 10.36
CA LEU A 157 6.39 -22.68 9.26
C LEU A 157 7.24 -21.54 9.82
N GLY A 158 8.51 -21.84 10.06
CA GLY A 158 9.48 -20.88 10.56
C GLY A 158 9.82 -19.84 9.49
N LEU A 159 9.37 -18.60 9.67
CA LEU A 159 9.89 -17.43 8.95
C LEU A 159 11.32 -17.16 9.45
N ALA A 160 12.30 -17.76 8.79
CA ALA A 160 13.72 -17.44 8.97
C ALA A 160 14.05 -16.15 8.20
N ILE A 161 14.25 -15.03 8.90
CA ILE A 161 14.75 -13.80 8.30
C ILE A 161 16.28 -13.93 8.20
N LYS A 162 16.75 -14.33 7.02
CA LYS A 162 18.18 -14.42 6.69
C LYS A 162 18.74 -13.00 6.49
N LEU A 163 19.46 -12.47 7.48
CA LEU A 163 20.25 -11.25 7.30
C LEU A 163 21.54 -11.61 6.53
N CYS A 164 21.49 -11.53 5.20
CA CYS A 164 22.68 -11.67 4.35
C CYS A 164 22.84 -10.43 3.47
N LYS A 165 23.95 -9.70 3.64
CA LYS A 165 24.45 -8.79 2.61
C LYS A 165 24.74 -9.62 1.34
N SER A 166 24.28 -9.10 0.20
CA SER A 166 24.55 -9.52 -1.19
C SER A 166 23.90 -10.80 -1.73
N ASN A 167 22.97 -10.57 -2.67
CA ASN A 167 22.58 -11.36 -3.85
C ASN A 167 23.18 -12.77 -4.04
N LYS A 168 22.35 -13.81 -3.90
CA LYS A 168 21.96 -14.80 -4.95
C LYS A 168 21.35 -16.09 -4.35
N PHE A 169 20.18 -16.44 -4.89
CA PHE A 169 19.58 -17.76 -5.11
C PHE A 169 19.27 -18.74 -3.95
N LEU A 170 18.10 -19.38 -4.15
CA LEU A 170 17.53 -20.52 -3.42
C LEU A 170 18.53 -21.66 -3.22
N TYR A 171 18.39 -22.44 -2.15
CA TYR A 171 18.10 -23.88 -2.22
C TYR A 171 17.88 -24.47 -0.83
N LEU A 172 16.80 -25.26 -0.70
CA LEU A 172 16.58 -26.26 0.34
C LEU A 172 17.65 -27.34 0.24
N ARG A 173 18.43 -27.57 1.30
CA ARG A 173 19.13 -28.85 1.50
C ARG A 173 19.15 -29.26 2.98
N PRO A 174 18.87 -30.55 3.28
CA PRO A 174 19.03 -31.10 4.62
C PRO A 174 20.45 -31.61 4.78
N LYS A 175 21.24 -31.09 5.73
CA LYS A 175 22.46 -31.77 6.21
C LYS A 175 22.76 -31.47 7.68
N PHE A 176 22.61 -32.54 8.46
CA PHE A 176 23.40 -32.98 9.62
C PHE A 176 24.04 -31.95 10.56
N CYS A 177 23.51 -32.05 11.79
CA CYS A 177 23.96 -31.58 13.09
C CYS A 177 25.48 -31.44 13.30
N TYR A 178 25.91 -30.20 13.53
CA TYR A 178 26.68 -29.78 14.71
C TYR A 178 26.33 -28.29 14.96
N SER A 179 25.08 -28.02 15.32
CA SER A 179 24.65 -26.67 15.70
C SER A 179 24.60 -26.61 17.22
N GLN A 180 25.43 -25.76 17.82
CA GLN A 180 25.27 -25.43 19.23
C GLN A 180 24.02 -24.55 19.34
N VAL A 181 22.97 -25.11 19.93
CA VAL A 181 21.73 -24.40 20.19
C VAL A 181 21.86 -23.72 21.54
N LEU A 182 21.98 -22.39 21.55
CA LEU A 182 21.90 -21.62 22.78
C LEU A 182 20.44 -21.24 23.03
N ILE A 183 19.85 -21.85 24.04
CA ILE A 183 18.53 -21.49 24.56
C ILE A 183 18.76 -20.33 25.54
N ILE A 184 18.10 -19.20 25.28
CA ILE A 184 18.23 -17.95 26.04
C ILE A 184 17.13 -17.84 27.10
#